data_AF-A0A9N9Z112-F1
#
_entry.id   AF-A0A9N9Z112-F1
#
_cell.length_a   1.000
_cell.length_b   1.000
_cell.length_c   1.000
_cell.angle_alpha   90.00
_cell.angle_beta   90.00
_cell.angle_gamma   90.00
#
_symmetry.space_group_name_H-M   'P 1'
#
loop_
_entity.id
_entity.type
_entity.pdbx_description
1 polymer ?
#
loop_
_entity_poly.entity_id
_entity_poly.type
_entity_poly.pdbx_seq_one_letter_code
_entity_poly.pdbx_strand_id
1 'polypeptide(L)'
;MPAFHFRHIKDLYPMTWAKSISLTSALQQELAANPITGERTDSHVVELTSWASRVTLDIIGIAGMGRSFNMLQKSTDRLLRIYEQLLDPQREKIAFAVAAIVFDMDAVRLLRWKINARFRQLTN
;
A
#
# COMPACT_ATOMS: atom_id res chain seq x y z
N MET A 1 -22.42 -3.54 -8.04
CA MET A 1 -21.00 -3.56 -8.48
C MET A 1 -20.60 -4.99 -8.81
N PRO A 2 -20.35 -5.37 -10.07
CA PRO A 2 -20.08 -6.77 -10.46
C PRO A 2 -18.74 -7.32 -9.95
N ALA A 3 -17.69 -6.48 -9.86
CA ALA A 3 -16.36 -6.88 -9.41
C ALA A 3 -16.30 -7.33 -7.93
N PHE A 4 -17.21 -6.83 -7.09
CA PHE A 4 -17.32 -7.18 -5.67
C PHE A 4 -18.53 -8.10 -5.40
N HIS A 5 -18.98 -8.85 -6.41
CA HIS A 5 -20.01 -9.86 -6.21
C HIS A 5 -19.45 -11.04 -5.40
N PHE A 6 -20.28 -11.66 -4.56
CA PHE A 6 -19.89 -12.74 -3.65
C PHE A 6 -19.05 -13.85 -4.30
N ARG A 7 -19.39 -14.25 -5.53
CA ARG A 7 -18.65 -15.29 -6.28
C ARG A 7 -17.22 -14.82 -6.61
N HIS A 8 -17.08 -13.62 -7.16
CA HIS A 8 -15.77 -13.05 -7.48
C HIS A 8 -14.90 -12.86 -6.24
N ILE A 9 -15.47 -12.47 -5.10
CA ILE A 9 -14.72 -12.35 -3.83
C ILE A 9 -14.16 -13.71 -3.40
N LYS A 10 -14.96 -14.78 -3.50
CA LYS A 10 -14.51 -16.13 -3.14
C LYS A 10 -13.38 -16.64 -4.03
N ASP A 11 -13.42 -16.29 -5.31
CA ASP A 11 -12.37 -16.67 -6.26
C ASP A 11 -11.00 -16.04 -5.90
N LEU A 12 -11.00 -14.94 -5.13
CA LEU A 12 -9.77 -14.29 -4.64
C LEU A 12 -9.17 -14.96 -3.40
N TYR A 13 -9.94 -15.73 -2.62
CA TYR A 13 -9.47 -16.31 -1.35
C TYR A 13 -8.22 -17.18 -1.47
N PRO A 14 -8.10 -18.09 -2.46
CA PRO A 14 -6.90 -18.92 -2.59
C PRO A 14 -5.65 -18.08 -2.84
N MET A 15 -5.78 -17.02 -3.64
CA MET A 15 -4.69 -16.13 -3.99
C MET A 15 -4.28 -15.24 -2.80
N THR A 16 -5.24 -14.65 -2.09
CA THR A 16 -4.96 -13.80 -0.93
C THR A 16 -4.29 -14.62 0.17
N TRP A 17 -4.78 -15.84 0.42
CA TRP A 17 -4.19 -16.77 1.38
C TRP A 17 -2.74 -17.14 1.01
N ALA A 18 -2.48 -17.50 -0.24
CA ALA A 18 -1.13 -17.82 -0.72
C ALA A 18 -0.16 -16.63 -0.54
N LYS A 19 -0.65 -15.40 -0.71
CA LYS A 19 0.13 -14.17 -0.47
C LYS A 19 0.36 -13.90 1.00
N SER A 20 -0.60 -14.19 1.89
CA SER A 20 -0.39 -14.11 3.34
C SER A 20 0.72 -15.06 3.80
N ILE A 21 0.76 -16.30 3.31
CA ILE A 21 1.86 -17.23 3.61
C ILE A 21 3.19 -16.67 3.10
N SER A 22 3.22 -16.19 1.85
CA SER A 22 4.43 -15.58 1.26
C SER A 22 4.95 -14.39 2.08
N LEU A 23 4.04 -13.55 2.58
CA LEU A 23 4.37 -12.42 3.46
C LEU A 23 5.01 -12.91 4.77
N THR A 24 4.42 -13.91 5.42
CA THR A 24 4.98 -14.44 6.68
C THR A 24 6.38 -15.03 6.48
N SER A 25 6.60 -15.75 5.36
CA SER A 25 7.92 -16.28 5.02
C SER A 25 8.95 -15.18 4.74
N ALA A 26 8.55 -14.13 4.00
CA ALA A 26 9.42 -13.00 3.71
C ALA A 26 9.77 -12.20 4.99
N LEU A 27 8.81 -12.00 5.90
CA LEU A 27 9.07 -11.41 7.21
C LEU A 27 10.05 -12.25 8.02
N GLN A 28 9.85 -13.57 8.11
CA GLN A 28 10.79 -14.47 8.81
C GLN A 28 12.21 -14.36 8.24
N GLN A 29 12.35 -14.26 6.93
CA GLN A 29 13.65 -14.06 6.27
C GLN A 29 14.26 -12.69 6.62
N GLU A 30 13.45 -11.63 6.63
CA GLU A 30 13.90 -10.27 7.01
C GLU A 30 14.39 -10.22 8.46
N LEU A 31 13.66 -10.86 9.38
CA LEU A 31 14.06 -10.97 10.78
C LEU A 31 15.38 -11.75 10.93
N ALA A 32 15.55 -12.83 10.18
CA ALA A 32 16.77 -13.62 10.20
C ALA A 32 17.98 -12.88 9.58
N ALA A 33 17.75 -12.04 8.56
CA ALA A 33 18.79 -11.32 7.85
C ALA A 33 19.30 -10.07 8.60
N ASN A 34 18.45 -9.45 9.43
CA ASN A 34 18.79 -8.25 10.21
C ASN A 34 18.75 -8.52 11.73
N PRO A 35 19.73 -9.25 12.28
CA PRO A 35 19.88 -9.38 13.73
C PRO A 35 20.28 -8.03 14.34
N ILE A 36 19.60 -7.60 15.41
CA ILE A 36 19.98 -6.38 16.13
C ILE A 36 21.31 -6.65 16.87
N THR A 37 22.38 -6.00 16.42
CA THR A 37 23.66 -5.94 17.11
C THR A 37 23.57 -5.00 18.32
N GLY A 38 23.01 -5.46 19.44
CA GLY A 38 22.98 -4.70 20.69
C GLY A 38 22.16 -5.33 21.82
N GLU A 39 22.87 -5.80 22.86
CA GLU A 39 22.52 -6.20 24.25
C GLU A 39 21.24 -6.98 24.59
N ARG A 40 20.24 -7.10 23.73
CA ARG A 40 19.09 -8.03 23.91
C ARG A 40 18.84 -8.78 22.61
N THR A 41 19.44 -9.96 22.54
CA THR A 41 19.50 -10.89 21.40
C THR A 41 18.14 -11.40 20.87
N ASP A 42 17.01 -10.97 21.45
CA ASP A 42 15.67 -11.53 21.19
C ASP A 42 14.65 -10.52 20.61
N SER A 43 15.03 -9.25 20.39
CA SER A 43 14.09 -8.24 19.92
C SER A 43 14.40 -7.82 18.49
N HIS A 44 13.54 -8.18 17.53
CA HIS A 44 13.59 -7.67 16.16
C HIS A 44 12.46 -6.65 15.95
N VAL A 45 12.77 -5.51 15.32
CA VAL A 45 11.78 -4.46 15.00
C VAL A 45 11.63 -4.38 13.49
N VAL A 46 10.39 -4.54 13.01
CA VAL A 46 10.06 -4.43 11.59
C VAL A 46 8.91 -3.46 11.40
N GLU A 47 9.04 -2.58 10.40
CA GLU A 47 8.05 -1.57 10.02
C GLU A 47 6.93 -2.24 9.18
N LEU A 48 5.80 -2.54 9.81
CA LEU A 48 4.74 -3.34 9.17
C LEU A 48 3.99 -2.58 8.07
N THR A 49 3.99 -1.24 8.05
CA THR A 49 3.21 -0.45 7.08
C THR A 49 3.76 -0.60 5.67
N SER A 50 5.08 -0.61 5.49
CA SER A 50 5.68 -0.89 4.17
C SER A 50 5.37 -2.32 3.72
N TRP A 51 5.44 -3.32 4.60
CA TRP A 51 5.08 -4.71 4.28
C TRP A 51 3.61 -4.87 3.91
N ALA A 52 2.72 -4.20 4.65
CA ALA A 52 1.29 -4.15 4.35
C ALA A 52 1.03 -3.48 2.98
N SER A 53 1.78 -2.42 2.66
CA SER A 53 1.70 -1.74 1.37
C SER A 53 2.14 -2.65 0.21
N ARG A 54 3.25 -3.38 0.39
CA ARG A 54 3.77 -4.34 -0.60
C ARG A 54 2.78 -5.47 -0.88
N VAL A 55 2.26 -6.13 0.16
CA VAL A 55 1.31 -7.24 -0.01
C VAL A 55 0.00 -6.77 -0.64
N THR A 56 -0.47 -5.56 -0.28
CA THR A 56 -1.69 -4.98 -0.84
C THR A 56 -1.53 -4.72 -2.33
N LEU A 57 -0.41 -4.13 -2.76
CA LEU A 57 -0.10 -3.92 -4.17
C LEU A 57 -0.01 -5.23 -4.96
N ASP A 58 0.55 -6.29 -4.38
CA ASP A 58 0.60 -7.61 -4.99
C ASP A 58 -0.80 -8.22 -5.17
N ILE A 59 -1.68 -8.09 -4.17
CA ILE A 59 -3.07 -8.57 -4.23
C ILE A 59 -3.85 -7.80 -5.29
N ILE A 60 -3.75 -6.46 -5.32
CA ILE A 60 -4.40 -5.63 -6.34
C ILE A 60 -3.83 -5.93 -7.74
N GLY A 61 -2.53 -6.16 -7.84
CA GLY A 61 -1.86 -6.56 -9.08
C GLY A 61 -2.44 -7.83 -9.68
N ILE A 62 -2.61 -8.86 -8.85
CA ILE A 62 -3.13 -10.14 -9.30
C ILE A 62 -4.65 -10.06 -9.52
N ALA A 63 -5.40 -9.49 -8.58
CA ALA A 63 -6.86 -9.41 -8.65
C ALA A 63 -7.35 -8.48 -9.77
N GLY A 64 -6.66 -7.34 -9.98
CA GLY A 64 -7.06 -6.32 -10.93
C GLY A 64 -6.40 -6.44 -12.31
N MET A 65 -5.15 -6.91 -12.38
CA MET A 65 -4.36 -6.93 -13.62
C MET A 65 -3.87 -8.34 -14.01
N GLY A 66 -4.18 -9.37 -13.22
CA GLY A 66 -3.71 -10.74 -13.46
C GLY A 66 -2.19 -10.91 -13.40
N ARG A 67 -1.47 -9.93 -12.83
CA ARG A 67 0.00 -9.94 -12.78
C ARG A 67 0.51 -9.84 -11.35
N SER A 68 1.41 -10.76 -11.00
CA SER A 68 2.18 -10.67 -9.75
C SER A 68 3.31 -9.66 -9.92
N PHE A 69 3.30 -8.58 -9.14
CA PHE A 69 4.40 -7.63 -9.10
C PHE A 69 5.60 -8.12 -8.27
N ASN A 70 5.38 -9.14 -7.44
CA ASN A 70 6.39 -9.72 -6.54
C ASN A 70 7.03 -8.66 -5.64
N MET A 71 6.20 -7.73 -5.15
CA MET A 71 6.62 -6.61 -4.30
C MET A 71 7.26 -7.07 -2.98
N LEU A 72 7.00 -8.31 -2.56
CA LEU A 72 7.62 -8.93 -1.38
C LEU A 72 9.10 -9.26 -1.57
N GLN A 73 9.56 -9.46 -2.82
CA GLN A 73 10.92 -9.97 -3.14
C GLN A 73 11.74 -8.99 -3.98
N LYS A 74 11.09 -8.26 -4.90
CA LYS A 74 11.71 -7.22 -5.73
C LYS A 74 10.91 -5.96 -5.52
N SER A 75 11.42 -5.05 -4.68
CA SER A 75 10.78 -3.75 -4.51
C SER A 75 10.79 -3.02 -5.85
N THR A 76 9.62 -2.90 -6.47
CA THR A 76 9.45 -1.95 -7.57
C THR A 76 9.38 -0.58 -6.95
N ASP A 77 10.57 -0.02 -6.68
CA ASP A 77 10.78 1.13 -5.82
C ASP A 77 9.88 2.33 -6.18
N ARG A 78 9.52 2.52 -7.46
CA ARG A 78 8.65 3.62 -7.88
C ARG A 78 7.19 3.43 -7.47
N LEU A 79 6.60 2.27 -7.74
CA LEU A 79 5.18 1.99 -7.48
C LEU A 79 4.88 1.94 -5.98
N LEU A 80 5.77 1.28 -5.23
CA LEU A 80 5.66 1.21 -3.78
C LEU A 80 5.77 2.61 -3.15
N ARG A 81 6.77 3.41 -3.56
CA ARG A 81 6.94 4.78 -3.03
C ARG A 81 5.74 5.67 -3.31
N ILE A 82 5.13 5.58 -4.49
CA ILE A 82 3.92 6.37 -4.81
C ILE A 82 2.77 5.94 -3.90
N TYR A 83 2.59 4.64 -3.71
CA TYR A 83 1.52 4.10 -2.87
C TYR A 83 1.70 4.47 -1.38
N GLU A 84 2.91 4.29 -0.84
CA GLU A 84 3.27 4.70 0.52
C GLU A 84 3.09 6.21 0.68
N GLN A 85 3.56 7.01 -0.28
CA GLN A 85 3.33 8.45 -0.28
C GLN A 85 1.85 8.78 -0.30
N LEU A 86 1.01 8.06 -1.05
CA LEU A 86 -0.42 8.31 -1.14
C LEU A 86 -1.11 8.07 0.20
N LEU A 87 -0.79 6.94 0.84
CA LEU A 87 -1.36 6.51 2.12
C LEU A 87 -0.79 7.23 3.33
N ASP A 88 0.39 7.85 3.21
CA ASP A 88 1.00 8.62 4.29
C ASP A 88 0.04 9.74 4.77
N PRO A 89 -0.43 9.68 6.03
CA PRO A 89 -1.40 10.60 6.60
C PRO A 89 -0.78 11.98 6.87
N GLN A 90 -0.47 12.70 5.79
CA GLN A 90 -0.02 14.08 5.85
C GLN A 90 -1.18 14.98 6.28
N ARG A 91 -0.93 15.92 7.19
CA ARG A 91 -1.95 16.82 7.76
C ARG A 91 -2.72 17.57 6.67
N GLU A 92 -2.04 17.94 5.58
CA GLU A 92 -2.64 18.58 4.41
C GLU A 92 -3.64 17.68 3.67
N LYS A 93 -3.35 16.37 3.58
CA LYS A 93 -4.23 15.39 2.91
C LYS A 93 -5.46 15.05 3.75
N ILE A 94 -5.29 14.95 5.06
CA ILE A 94 -6.42 14.74 5.97
C ILE A 94 -7.34 15.96 5.94
N ALA A 95 -6.78 17.17 6.01
CA ALA A 95 -7.55 18.40 5.88
C ALA A 95 -8.29 18.47 4.53
N PHE A 96 -7.64 18.06 3.44
CA PHE A 96 -8.27 17.96 2.12
C PHE A 96 -9.39 16.91 2.08
N ALA A 97 -9.17 15.72 2.65
CA ALA A 97 -10.17 14.66 2.68
C ALA A 97 -11.40 15.07 3.51
N VAL A 98 -11.20 15.70 4.67
CA VAL A 98 -12.28 16.24 5.49
C VAL A 98 -13.01 17.36 4.74
N ALA A 99 -12.27 18.28 4.10
CA ALA A 99 -12.88 19.33 3.29
C ALA A 99 -13.71 18.75 2.14
N ALA A 100 -13.25 17.70 1.45
CA ALA A 100 -13.97 17.03 0.36
C ALA A 100 -15.20 16.23 0.83
N ILE A 101 -15.26 15.86 2.11
CA ILE A 101 -16.44 15.22 2.70
C ILE A 101 -17.47 16.28 3.10
N VAL A 102 -17.02 17.44 3.59
CA VAL A 102 -17.89 18.52 4.07
C VAL A 102 -18.37 19.44 2.94
N PHE A 103 -17.53 19.66 1.92
CA PHE A 103 -17.81 20.50 0.76
C PHE A 103 -17.82 19.68 -0.52
N ASP A 104 -18.70 20.04 -1.46
CA ASP A 104 -18.81 19.41 -2.77
C ASP A 104 -17.46 19.41 -3.51
N MET A 105 -17.14 18.31 -4.22
CA MET A 105 -15.82 18.06 -4.81
C MET A 105 -15.35 19.19 -5.73
N ASP A 106 -16.27 19.90 -6.37
CA ASP A 106 -15.98 21.03 -7.26
C ASP A 106 -15.48 22.27 -6.50
N ALA A 107 -15.99 22.54 -5.30
CA ALA A 107 -15.51 23.63 -4.45
C ALA A 107 -14.10 23.36 -3.90
N VAL A 108 -13.84 22.09 -3.53
CA VAL A 108 -12.52 21.67 -3.01
C VAL A 108 -11.46 21.61 -4.10
N ARG A 109 -11.84 21.31 -5.35
CA ARG A 109 -10.95 21.42 -6.53
C ARG A 109 -10.59 22.85 -6.90
N LEU A 110 -11.46 23.81 -6.57
CA LEU A 110 -11.23 25.24 -6.76
C LEU A 110 -10.27 25.82 -5.72
N LEU A 111 -10.20 25.20 -4.54
CA LEU A 111 -9.23 25.54 -3.51
C LEU A 111 -7.82 25.14 -3.97
N ARG A 112 -7.06 26.14 -4.45
CA ARG A 112 -5.65 25.99 -4.89
C ARG A 112 -4.72 25.70 -3.70
N TRP A 113 -4.71 24.46 -3.22
CA TRP A 113 -3.66 23.97 -2.33
C TRP A 113 -2.64 23.09 -3.07
N LYS A 114 -1.40 23.08 -2.54
CA LYS A 114 -0.17 22.46 -3.08
C LYS A 114 -0.33 21.01 -3.57
N ILE A 115 -1.35 20.29 -3.11
CA ILE A 115 -1.69 18.92 -3.53
C ILE A 115 -2.05 18.86 -5.02
N ASN A 116 -2.74 19.88 -5.56
CA ASN A 116 -3.13 19.94 -6.97
C ASN A 116 -1.90 20.06 -7.91
N ALA A 117 -0.78 20.61 -7.43
CA ALA A 117 0.47 20.69 -8.18
C ALA A 117 1.21 19.34 -8.24
N ARG A 118 1.14 18.53 -7.17
CA ARG A 118 1.77 17.19 -7.13
C ARG A 118 1.03 16.17 -8.00
N PHE A 119 -0.30 16.26 -8.09
CA PHE A 119 -1.08 15.40 -8.99
C PHE A 119 -0.74 15.63 -10.48
N ARG A 120 -0.47 16.90 -10.89
CA ARG A 120 -0.06 17.22 -12.27
C ARG A 120 1.34 16.69 -12.63
N GLN A 121 2.24 16.53 -11.66
CA GLN A 121 3.59 16.01 -11.91
C GLN A 121 3.67 14.49 -12.08
N LEU A 122 2.67 13.74 -11.60
CA LEU A 122 2.64 12.27 -11.68
C LEU A 122 1.88 11.74 -12.92
N THR A 123 1.30 12.63 -13.73
CA THR A 123 0.47 12.27 -14.91
C THR A 123 1.11 12.68 -16.24
N ASN A 124 2.36 13.15 -16.24
CA ASN A 124 3.18 13.38 -17.44
C ASN A 124 4.38 12.43 -17.46
#